data_AF-R7UAU8-F1
#
_entry.id   AF-R7UAU8-F1
#
_cell.length_a   1.000
_cell.length_b   1.000
_cell.length_c   1.000
_cell.angle_alpha   90.00
_cell.angle_beta   90.00
_cell.angle_gamma   90.00
#
_symmetry.space_group_name_H-M   'P 1'
#
loop_
_entity.id
_entity.type
_entity.pdbx_description
1 polymer ?
#
loop_
_entity_poly.entity_id
_entity_poly.type
_entity_poly.pdbx_seq_one_letter_code
_entity_poly.pdbx_strand_id
1 'polypeptide(L)' 'RIIIPPTMRSVILENLHHGHLGILKTQPCAKQDVYQPAINAYIQRICKKCPHCQNMQKA' A
#
# COMPACT_ATOMS: atom_id res chain seq x y z
N ARG A 1 -12.59 8.03 -8.66
CA ARG A 1 -11.12 8.03 -8.88
C ARG A 1 -10.59 9.38 -8.45
N ILE A 2 -9.94 9.44 -7.29
CA ILE A 2 -9.44 10.70 -6.71
C ILE A 2 -7.94 10.81 -7.04
N ILE A 3 -7.51 11.97 -7.53
CA ILE A 3 -6.08 12.27 -7.70
C ILE A 3 -5.58 12.78 -6.35
N ILE A 4 -4.68 12.03 -5.73
CA ILE A 4 -4.17 12.35 -4.40
C ILE A 4 -2.91 13.22 -4.53
N PRO A 5 -2.88 14.38 -3.83
CA PRO A 5 -1.70 15.22 -3.74
C PRO A 5 -0.50 14.44 -3.19
N PRO A 6 0.73 14.70 -3.66
CA PRO A 6 1.93 13.97 -3.24
C PRO A 6 2.14 13.96 -1.72
N THR A 7 1.73 15.01 -1.02
CA THR A 7 1.79 15.13 0.45
C THR A 7 0.88 14.13 1.18
N MET A 8 -0.28 13.80 0.61
CA MET A 8 -1.26 12.89 1.20
C MET A 8 -1.05 11.42 0.79
N ARG A 9 -0.18 11.16 -0.20
CA ARG A 9 0.10 9.79 -0.66
C ARG A 9 0.60 8.92 0.47
N SER A 10 1.54 9.43 1.27
CA SER A 10 2.12 8.73 2.41
C SER A 10 1.04 8.25 3.38
N VAL A 11 0.12 9.14 3.75
CA VAL A 11 -0.97 8.88 4.70
C VAL A 11 -1.93 7.83 4.14
N ILE A 12 -2.31 7.96 2.87
CA ILE A 12 -3.24 7.03 2.24
C ILE A 12 -2.62 5.65 2.07
N LEU A 13 -1.33 5.58 1.75
CA LEU A 13 -0.58 4.33 1.68
C LEU A 13 -0.44 3.65 3.05
N GLU A 14 -0.24 4.43 4.11
CA GLU A 14 -0.23 3.94 5.49
C GLU A 14 -1.59 3.36 5.87
N ASN A 15 -2.68 4.06 5.56
CA ASN A 15 -4.04 3.59 5.79
C ASN A 15 -4.36 2.31 5.01
N LEU A 16 -3.95 2.23 3.75
CA LEU A 16 -4.07 1.01 2.91
C LEU A 16 -3.24 -0.15 3.46
N HIS A 17 -2.13 0.14 4.12
CA HIS A 17 -1.24 -0.84 4.73
C HIS A 17 -1.63 -1.22 6.17
N HIS A 18 -2.48 -0.45 6.84
CA HIS A 18 -2.80 -0.58 8.26
C HIS A 18 -3.34 -1.98 8.63
N GLY A 19 -4.03 -2.65 7.71
CA GLY A 19 -4.50 -4.03 7.89
C GLY A 19 -3.45 -5.12 7.69
N HIS A 20 -2.19 -4.77 7.39
CA HIS A 20 -1.09 -5.70 7.09
C HIS A 20 -1.41 -6.83 6.09
N LEU A 21 -2.37 -6.58 5.18
CA LEU A 21 -2.95 -7.56 4.25
C LEU A 21 -1.94 -8.15 3.23
N GLY A 22 -0.74 -7.60 3.17
CA GLY A 22 0.30 -7.96 2.21
C GLY A 22 0.07 -7.35 0.82
N ILE A 23 1.09 -7.45 -0.03
CA ILE A 23 1.14 -6.75 -1.32
C ILE A 23 -0.04 -7.12 -2.24
N LEU A 24 -0.42 -8.40 -2.28
CA LEU A 24 -1.42 -8.91 -3.22
C LEU A 24 -2.84 -8.40 -2.92
N LYS A 25 -3.17 -8.21 -1.65
CA LYS A 25 -4.49 -7.70 -1.23
C LYS A 25 -4.52 -6.17 -1.18
N THR A 26 -3.41 -5.52 -0.82
CA THR A 26 -3.35 -4.05 -0.77
C THR A 26 -3.34 -3.40 -2.16
N GLN A 27 -2.78 -4.06 -3.19
CA GLN A 27 -2.78 -3.53 -4.57
C GLN A 27 -4.18 -3.28 -5.19
N PRO A 28 -5.10 -4.25 -5.20
CA PRO A 28 -6.44 -4.04 -5.77
C PRO A 28 -7.24 -2.99 -4.98
N CYS A 29 -7.16 -2.98 -3.64
CA CYS A 29 -7.78 -1.94 -2.82
C CYS A 29 -7.25 -0.55 -3.20
N ALA A 30 -5.93 -0.39 -3.29
CA ALA A 30 -5.34 0.89 -3.67
C ALA A 30 -5.74 1.36 -5.06
N LYS A 31 -5.92 0.45 -6.02
CA LYS A 31 -6.39 0.78 -7.37
C LYS A 31 -7.86 1.22 -7.41
N GLN A 32 -8.68 0.75 -6.46
CA GLN A 32 -10.07 1.18 -6.34
C GLN A 32 -10.15 2.58 -5.73
N ASP A 33 -9.33 2.84 -4.70
CA ASP A 33 -9.38 4.11 -3.95
C ASP A 33 -8.59 5.24 -4.63
N VAL A 34 -7.49 4.92 -5.31
CA VAL A 34 -6.49 5.91 -5.79
C VAL A 34 -6.13 5.70 -7.26
N TYR A 35 -6.25 6.77 -8.05
CA TYR A 35 -5.70 6.81 -9.41
C TYR A 35 -4.33 7.49 -9.39
N GLN A 36 -3.27 6.72 -9.13
CA GLN A 36 -1.89 7.22 -9.17
C GLN A 36 -0.98 6.28 -9.98
N PRO A 37 -0.24 6.79 -10.98
CA PRO A 37 0.76 6.00 -11.67
C PRO A 37 1.88 5.63 -10.67
N ALA A 38 2.17 4.34 -10.53
CA ALA A 38 3.15 3.75 -9.61
C ALA A 38 2.72 3.48 -8.15
N ILE A 39 1.42 3.44 -7.83
CA ILE A 39 0.97 3.06 -6.48
C ILE A 39 1.43 1.65 -6.06
N ASN A 40 1.49 0.73 -7.02
CA ASN A 40 1.99 -0.63 -6.80
C ASN A 40 3.43 -0.67 -6.27
N ALA A 41 4.32 0.17 -6.81
CA ALA A 41 5.71 0.23 -6.37
C ALA A 41 5.81 0.74 -4.91
N TYR A 42 4.94 1.68 -4.55
CA TYR A 42 4.88 2.22 -3.20
C TYR A 42 4.36 1.19 -2.19
N ILE A 43 3.31 0.44 -2.54
CA ILE A 43 2.78 -0.66 -1.73
C ILE A 43 3.82 -1.75 -1.51
N GLN A 44 4.57 -2.12 -2.56
CA GLN A 44 5.67 -3.07 -2.40
C GLN A 44 6.73 -2.55 -1.43
N ARG A 45 7.07 -1.27 -1.50
CA ARG A 45 8.09 -0.66 -0.63
C ARG A 45 7.65 -0.65 0.84
N ILE A 46 6.41 -0.27 1.15
CA ILE A 46 5.89 -0.27 2.53
C ILE A 46 5.76 -1.69 3.10
N CYS A 47 5.23 -2.64 2.32
CA CYS A 47 5.10 -4.02 2.77
C CYS A 47 6.46 -4.72 2.93
N LYS A 48 7.48 -4.35 2.13
CA LYS A 48 8.86 -4.83 2.32
C LYS A 48 9.54 -4.26 3.56
N LYS A 49 9.22 -3.01 3.93
CA LYS A 49 9.75 -2.36 5.12
C LYS A 49 9.01 -2.75 6.41
N CYS A 50 7.78 -3.27 6.28
CA CYS A 50 6.96 -3.63 7.42
C CYS A 50 7.38 -4.99 8.01
N PRO A 51 7.84 -5.04 9.28
CA PRO A 51 8.24 -6.29 9.92
C PRO A 51 7.09 -7.29 10.02
N HIS A 52 5.87 -6.82 10.26
CA HIS A 52 4.69 -7.67 10.39
C HIS A 52 4.36 -8.38 9.07
N CYS A 53 4.33 -7.64 7.95
CA CYS A 53 4.11 -8.24 6.63
C CYS A 53 5.26 -9.15 6.20
N GLN A 54 6.50 -8.84 6.58
CA GLN A 54 7.65 -9.71 6.32
C GLN A 54 7.58 -11.02 7.11
N ASN A 55 7.12 -10.97 8.36
CA ASN A 55 6.94 -12.17 9.19
C ASN A 55 5.79 -13.05 8.67
N MET A 56 4.66 -12.45 8.27
CA MET A 56 3.54 -13.21 7.67
C MET A 56 3.89 -13.86 6.32
N GLN A 57 4.88 -13.33 5.58
CA GLN A 57 5.32 -13.93 4.33
C GLN A 57 6.19 -15.18 4.51
N LYS A 58 6.77 -15.38 5.71
CA LYS A 58 7.68 -16.49 6.01
C LYS A 58 6.99 -17.66 6.71
N ALA A 59 5.70 -17.53 7.03
CA ALA A 59 4.90 -18.56 7.68
C ALA A 59 4.23 -19.50 6.65
#